data_AF-A0A536PNR5-F1
#
_entry.id   AF-A0A536PNR5-F1
#
_cell.length_a   1.000
_cell.length_b   1.000
_cell.length_c   1.000
_cell.angle_alpha   90.00
_cell.angle_beta   90.00
_cell.angle_gamma   90.00
#
_symmetry.space_group_name_H-M   'P 1'
#
loop_
_entity.id
_entity.type
_entity.pdbx_description
1 polymer ?
#
loop_
_entity_poly.entity_id
_entity_poly.type
_entity_poly.pdbx_seq_one_letter_code
_entity_poly.pdbx_strand_id
1 'polypeptide(L)'
;MSSCPRCRRGPRLRPQPRAVSDNGSLAAATWAQVELARHPDRPYALDYIHAIFRDFVELHGDRLFGDDHAIIGGPARLDDRTVMIIAQQKGRNTAERALRNFGMANPEGYRKALRFIRQAEKFQFPVVALVDTPAAFPGAGAEERGIAWAIADNLVAFAQARIPIVTLVVGEGGSGGALGIGVGDRLLMMEHSIYSVAPPETCASILWRDISRKVEAAEALKLTAADLQRLGLVDEVVPEPAGGAQNDYGLAADAAGGA
;
A
#
# COMPACT_ATOMS: atom_id res chain seq x y z
N MET A 1 -46.15 15.80 -39.79
CA MET A 1 -45.05 15.12 -40.49
C MET A 1 -43.78 15.92 -40.27
N SER A 2 -42.90 15.47 -39.36
CA SER A 2 -41.44 15.67 -39.42
C SER A 2 -40.83 14.94 -38.21
N SER A 3 -40.40 13.70 -38.41
CA SER A 3 -39.75 12.87 -37.39
C SER A 3 -38.24 13.13 -37.41
N CYS A 4 -37.70 13.67 -36.32
CA CYS A 4 -36.27 13.87 -36.11
C CYS A 4 -35.54 12.51 -35.97
N PRO A 5 -34.58 12.15 -36.85
CA PRO A 5 -33.97 10.82 -36.83
C PRO A 5 -32.62 10.87 -36.12
N ARG A 6 -32.59 10.83 -34.78
CA ARG A 6 -31.30 10.73 -34.05
C ARG A 6 -31.44 10.24 -32.60
N CYS A 7 -32.06 9.08 -32.38
CA CYS A 7 -31.98 8.39 -31.10
C CYS A 7 -32.15 6.87 -31.27
N ARG A 8 -31.14 6.19 -31.82
CA ARG A 8 -30.91 4.75 -31.62
C ARG A 8 -29.40 4.47 -31.64
N ARG A 9 -28.73 4.68 -30.50
CA ARG A 9 -27.45 4.05 -30.22
C ARG A 9 -27.72 2.96 -29.21
N GLY A 10 -27.66 1.70 -29.65
CA GLY A 10 -27.68 0.55 -28.75
C GLY A 10 -26.49 0.57 -27.78
N PRO A 11 -26.54 -0.25 -26.72
CA PRO A 11 -25.46 -0.30 -25.73
C PRO A 11 -24.14 -0.62 -26.42
N ARG A 12 -23.15 0.26 -26.28
CA ARG A 12 -21.77 -0.02 -26.68
C ARG A 12 -21.30 -1.16 -25.78
N LEU A 13 -21.07 -2.33 -26.36
CA LEU A 13 -20.36 -3.42 -25.72
C LEU A 13 -19.06 -2.84 -25.16
N ARG A 14 -18.87 -2.94 -23.84
CA ARG A 14 -17.58 -2.64 -23.22
C ARG A 14 -16.53 -3.51 -23.93
N PRO A 15 -15.39 -2.96 -24.38
CA PRO A 15 -14.33 -3.81 -24.89
C PRO A 15 -13.96 -4.77 -23.76
N GLN A 16 -14.15 -6.07 -24.00
CA GLN A 16 -13.62 -7.09 -23.10
C GLN A 16 -12.10 -6.89 -23.06
N PRO A 17 -11.45 -6.99 -21.88
CA PRO A 17 -10.01 -6.98 -21.82
C PRO A 17 -9.49 -8.05 -22.76
N ARG A 18 -8.69 -7.63 -23.75
CA ARG A 18 -8.02 -8.56 -24.65
C ARG A 18 -7.23 -9.53 -23.79
N ALA A 19 -7.52 -10.82 -23.95
CA ALA A 19 -6.67 -11.88 -23.40
C ALA A 19 -5.23 -11.55 -23.79
N VAL A 20 -4.39 -11.38 -22.78
CA VAL A 20 -2.95 -11.21 -22.95
C VAL A 20 -2.47 -12.44 -23.72
N SER A 21 -1.83 -12.19 -24.86
CA SER A 21 -1.28 -13.23 -25.72
C SER A 21 -0.32 -14.11 -24.95
N ASP A 22 -0.60 -15.41 -24.94
CA ASP A 22 0.29 -16.50 -24.50
C ASP A 22 1.70 -16.31 -25.04
N ASN A 23 2.66 -16.07 -24.14
CA ASN A 23 4.06 -16.51 -24.26
C ASN A 23 4.87 -16.38 -22.95
N GLY A 24 4.20 -16.29 -21.80
CA GLY A 24 4.82 -16.39 -20.47
C GLY A 24 3.90 -17.16 -19.53
N SER A 25 4.43 -18.04 -18.68
CA SER A 25 3.62 -18.76 -17.69
C SER A 25 2.89 -17.77 -16.76
N LEU A 26 1.75 -18.16 -16.20
CA LEU A 26 1.02 -17.38 -15.19
C LEU A 26 1.97 -16.93 -14.06
N ALA A 27 2.91 -17.80 -13.67
CA ALA A 27 3.99 -17.50 -12.74
C ALA A 27 4.86 -16.30 -13.16
N ALA A 28 5.27 -16.24 -14.44
CA ALA A 28 6.08 -15.15 -14.97
C ALA A 28 5.29 -13.82 -14.99
N ALA A 29 3.99 -13.88 -15.31
CA ALA A 29 3.12 -12.72 -15.25
C ALA A 29 2.96 -12.18 -13.81
N THR A 30 2.77 -13.07 -12.83
CA THR A 30 2.73 -12.70 -11.40
C THR A 30 4.05 -12.11 -10.93
N TRP A 31 5.17 -12.69 -11.35
CA TRP A 31 6.49 -12.17 -11.00
C TRP A 31 6.75 -10.77 -11.58
N ALA A 32 6.29 -10.50 -12.80
CA ALA A 32 6.36 -9.15 -13.37
C ALA A 32 5.60 -8.11 -12.52
N GLN A 33 4.48 -8.49 -11.87
CA GLN A 33 3.79 -7.61 -10.91
C GLN A 33 4.66 -7.34 -9.67
N VAL A 34 5.34 -8.37 -9.14
CA VAL A 34 6.29 -8.20 -8.02
C VAL A 34 7.42 -7.25 -8.39
N GLU A 35 7.96 -7.35 -9.60
CA GLU A 35 9.02 -6.46 -10.10
C GLU A 35 8.52 -5.02 -10.25
N LEU A 36 7.30 -4.81 -10.74
CA LEU A 36 6.66 -3.50 -10.83
C LEU A 36 6.39 -2.89 -9.46
N ALA A 37 5.87 -3.66 -8.49
CA ALA A 37 5.67 -3.22 -7.11
C ALA A 37 6.99 -2.79 -6.44
N ARG A 38 8.10 -3.42 -6.83
CA ARG A 38 9.46 -3.16 -6.32
C ARG A 38 10.26 -2.20 -7.20
N HIS A 39 9.64 -1.61 -8.23
CA HIS A 39 10.35 -0.76 -9.18
C HIS A 39 11.04 0.41 -8.44
N PRO A 40 12.35 0.68 -8.71
CA PRO A 40 13.10 1.71 -7.97
C PRO A 40 12.52 3.12 -8.12
N ASP A 41 11.84 3.37 -9.24
CA ASP A 41 11.12 4.62 -9.53
C ASP A 41 9.61 4.53 -9.30
N ARG A 42 9.11 3.52 -8.59
CA ARG A 42 7.70 3.53 -8.19
C ARG A 42 7.46 4.71 -7.22
N PRO A 43 6.36 5.48 -7.36
CA PRO A 43 6.04 6.54 -6.42
C PRO A 43 5.84 5.98 -5.01
N TYR A 44 6.47 6.63 -4.03
CA TYR A 44 6.34 6.31 -2.60
C TYR A 44 5.26 7.20 -1.96
N ALA A 45 4.99 6.98 -0.67
CA ALA A 45 3.92 7.70 0.03
C ALA A 45 4.03 9.22 -0.09
N LEU A 46 5.21 9.83 0.08
CA LEU A 46 5.38 11.28 -0.06
C LEU A 46 5.04 11.81 -1.45
N ASP A 47 5.24 11.03 -2.52
CA ASP A 47 4.86 11.42 -3.88
C ASP A 47 3.34 11.56 -3.98
N TYR A 48 2.60 10.58 -3.46
CA TYR A 48 1.13 10.64 -3.39
C TYR A 48 0.64 11.74 -2.43
N ILE A 49 1.29 11.89 -1.27
CA ILE A 49 0.91 12.90 -0.27
C ILE A 49 0.97 14.31 -0.87
N HIS A 50 2.07 14.63 -1.55
CA HIS A 50 2.26 15.95 -2.15
C HIS A 50 1.39 16.19 -3.39
N ALA A 51 0.99 15.14 -4.10
CA ALA A 51 0.13 15.26 -5.28
C ALA A 51 -1.36 15.38 -4.92
N ILE A 52 -1.82 14.61 -3.92
CA ILE A 52 -3.26 14.47 -3.60
C ILE A 52 -3.68 15.43 -2.49
N PHE A 53 -2.84 15.65 -1.48
CA PHE A 53 -3.22 16.36 -0.26
C PHE A 53 -2.63 17.76 -0.20
N ARG A 54 -3.33 18.65 0.49
CA ARG A 54 -2.89 20.02 0.76
C ARG A 54 -2.53 20.19 2.22
N ASP A 55 -1.66 21.15 2.52
CA ASP A 55 -1.32 21.56 3.88
C ASP A 55 -0.87 20.41 4.79
N PHE A 56 -0.14 19.43 4.24
CA PHE A 56 0.41 18.32 5.01
C PHE A 56 1.44 18.84 6.02
N VAL A 57 1.24 18.51 7.29
CA VAL A 57 2.17 18.82 8.37
C VAL A 57 2.67 17.51 8.97
N GLU A 58 3.90 17.12 8.63
CA GLU A 58 4.51 15.93 9.21
C GLU A 58 4.73 16.10 10.72
N LEU A 59 4.34 15.09 11.49
CA LEU A 59 4.51 15.02 12.93
C LEU A 59 5.48 13.89 13.28
N HIS A 60 6.31 14.11 14.30
CA HIS A 60 7.42 13.21 14.62
C HIS A 60 7.28 12.56 15.99
N GLY A 61 7.90 11.38 16.13
CA GLY A 61 8.14 10.68 17.39
C GLY A 61 6.96 9.87 17.94
N ASP A 62 7.27 8.79 18.65
CA ASP A 62 6.30 7.95 19.36
C ASP A 62 6.02 8.38 20.81
N ARG A 63 6.81 9.34 21.33
CA ARG A 63 6.80 9.83 22.73
C ARG A 63 7.31 8.82 23.76
N LEU A 64 7.99 7.76 23.31
CA LEU A 64 8.51 6.72 24.18
C LEU A 64 9.99 6.41 23.90
N PHE A 65 10.35 6.17 22.64
CA PHE A 65 11.69 5.72 22.27
C PHE A 65 12.33 6.60 21.18
N GLY A 66 11.62 6.90 20.09
CA GLY A 66 12.23 7.57 18.96
C GLY A 66 11.26 8.00 17.86
N ASP A 67 11.82 8.62 16.83
CA ASP A 67 11.11 8.93 15.58
C ASP A 67 11.61 7.99 14.48
N ASP A 68 10.79 7.00 14.13
CA ASP A 68 11.12 6.09 13.03
C ASP A 68 10.77 6.72 11.68
N HIS A 69 11.77 6.95 10.84
CA HIS A 69 11.58 7.55 9.52
C HIS A 69 10.98 6.60 8.47
N ALA A 70 10.82 5.31 8.78
CA ALA A 70 10.10 4.36 7.92
C ALA A 70 8.57 4.55 7.98
N ILE A 71 8.06 5.16 9.05
CA ILE A 71 6.66 5.59 9.15
C ILE A 71 6.63 7.11 9.16
N ILE A 72 5.79 7.73 8.35
CA ILE A 72 5.51 9.17 8.39
C ILE A 72 4.02 9.38 8.63
N GLY A 73 3.64 10.60 9.01
CA GLY A 73 2.24 10.92 9.17
C GLY A 73 1.98 12.27 9.81
N GLY A 74 0.73 12.68 9.76
CA GLY A 74 0.30 13.99 10.23
C GLY A 74 -1.00 14.44 9.56
N PRO A 75 -1.59 15.56 10.05
CA PRO A 75 -2.78 16.11 9.44
C PRO A 75 -2.48 16.67 8.04
N ALA A 76 -3.44 16.50 7.15
CA ALA A 76 -3.48 17.14 5.84
C ALA A 76 -4.93 17.46 5.47
N ARG A 77 -5.11 18.11 4.33
CA ARG A 77 -6.43 18.43 3.77
C ARG A 77 -6.65 17.66 2.46
N LEU A 78 -7.70 16.86 2.44
CA LEU A 78 -8.26 16.22 1.24
C LEU A 78 -9.57 16.94 0.93
N ASP A 79 -9.63 17.62 -0.22
CA ASP A 79 -10.72 18.55 -0.55
C ASP A 79 -11.01 19.56 0.57
N ASP A 80 -12.19 19.50 1.19
CA ASP A 80 -12.64 20.34 2.30
C ASP A 80 -12.49 19.68 3.67
N ARG A 81 -11.94 18.46 3.73
CA ARG A 81 -11.82 17.66 4.96
C ARG A 81 -10.39 17.60 5.47
N THR A 82 -10.24 17.74 6.78
CA THR A 82 -9.00 17.40 7.47
C THR A 82 -8.93 15.89 7.67
N VAL A 83 -7.83 15.29 7.26
CA VAL A 83 -7.55 13.85 7.39
C VAL A 83 -6.23 13.65 8.13
N MET A 84 -6.09 12.52 8.81
CA MET A 84 -4.80 12.05 9.34
C MET A 84 -4.17 11.08 8.34
N ILE A 85 -2.98 11.42 7.85
CA ILE A 85 -2.20 10.52 7.00
C ILE A 85 -1.29 9.66 7.89
N ILE A 86 -1.24 8.36 7.63
CA ILE A 86 -0.26 7.43 8.22
C ILE A 86 0.35 6.64 7.07
N ALA A 87 1.67 6.65 6.91
CA ALA A 87 2.26 6.05 5.72
C ALA A 87 3.61 5.39 5.98
N GLN A 88 3.87 4.31 5.26
CA GLN A 88 5.22 3.75 5.13
C GLN A 88 5.97 4.50 4.05
N GLN A 89 7.22 4.88 4.34
CA GLN A 89 8.03 5.68 3.44
C GLN A 89 9.38 5.00 3.18
N LYS A 90 9.60 4.61 1.92
CA LYS A 90 10.91 4.18 1.40
C LYS A 90 11.79 5.38 1.05
N GLY A 91 13.02 5.11 0.61
CA GLY A 91 13.98 6.13 0.18
C GLY A 91 14.37 5.99 -1.29
N ARG A 92 14.57 7.12 -1.97
CA ARG A 92 14.92 7.12 -3.40
C ARG A 92 16.41 6.88 -3.61
N ASN A 93 17.25 7.57 -2.83
CA ASN A 93 18.70 7.43 -2.86
C ASN A 93 19.22 6.58 -1.67
N THR A 94 20.50 6.21 -1.71
CA THR A 94 21.13 5.36 -0.69
C THR A 94 21.04 5.94 0.71
N ALA A 95 21.22 7.25 0.87
CA ALA A 95 21.16 7.92 2.17
C ALA A 95 19.74 7.87 2.75
N GLU A 96 18.73 8.17 1.93
CA GLU A 96 17.33 8.08 2.35
C GLU A 96 16.90 6.64 2.66
N ARG A 97 17.35 5.67 1.86
CA ARG A 97 17.05 4.25 2.11
C ARG A 97 17.61 3.79 3.44
N ALA A 98 18.84 4.17 3.76
CA ALA A 98 19.45 3.88 5.06
C ALA A 98 18.69 4.58 6.20
N LEU A 99 18.37 5.87 6.06
CA LEU A 99 17.63 6.63 7.05
C LEU A 99 16.25 6.02 7.37
N ARG A 100 15.56 5.53 6.34
CA ARG A 100 14.20 5.00 6.43
C ARG A 100 14.13 3.49 6.54
N ASN A 101 15.26 2.82 6.81
CA ASN A 101 15.34 1.36 6.90
C ASN A 101 14.70 0.64 5.71
N PHE A 102 14.83 1.19 4.49
CA PHE A 102 14.19 0.69 3.27
C PHE A 102 12.67 0.54 3.37
N GLY A 103 12.01 1.36 4.20
CA GLY A 103 10.57 1.31 4.48
C GLY A 103 10.18 0.24 5.51
N MET A 104 11.14 -0.44 6.14
CA MET A 104 10.87 -1.44 7.18
C MET A 104 10.87 -0.77 8.55
N ALA A 105 9.69 -0.65 9.17
CA ALA A 105 9.54 0.02 10.45
C ALA A 105 10.00 -0.84 11.63
N ASN A 106 10.63 -0.18 12.60
CA ASN A 106 10.90 -0.63 13.96
C ASN A 106 9.64 -0.45 14.86
N PRO A 107 9.65 -0.95 16.11
CA PRO A 107 8.48 -0.89 17.00
C PRO A 107 8.00 0.54 17.27
N GLU A 108 8.92 1.48 17.44
CA GLU A 108 8.64 2.91 17.58
C GLU A 108 7.88 3.50 16.38
N GLY A 109 8.05 2.99 15.16
CA GLY A 109 7.25 3.38 14.00
C GLY A 109 5.78 3.00 14.16
N TYR A 110 5.50 1.78 14.60
CA TYR A 110 4.12 1.34 14.90
C TYR A 110 3.54 2.05 16.12
N ARG A 111 4.34 2.34 17.16
CA ARG A 111 3.86 3.18 18.29
C ARG A 111 3.55 4.61 17.85
N LYS A 112 4.32 5.16 16.91
CA LYS A 112 4.01 6.45 16.28
C LYS A 112 2.71 6.39 15.48
N ALA A 113 2.48 5.33 14.70
CA ALA A 113 1.18 5.10 14.02
C ALA A 113 0.01 4.99 15.02
N LEU A 114 0.20 4.25 16.13
CA LEU A 114 -0.78 4.16 17.22
C LEU A 114 -1.10 5.53 17.83
N ARG A 115 -0.10 6.41 17.96
CA ARG A 115 -0.32 7.79 18.41
C ARG A 115 -1.17 8.57 17.40
N PHE A 116 -0.92 8.40 16.10
CA PHE A 116 -1.71 9.07 15.06
C PHE A 116 -3.16 8.61 15.02
N ILE A 117 -3.43 7.30 15.09
CA ILE A 117 -4.83 6.81 15.09
C ILE A 117 -5.61 7.36 16.29
N ARG A 118 -5.01 7.37 17.48
CA ARG A 118 -5.63 7.95 18.69
C ARG A 118 -5.87 9.45 18.56
N GLN A 119 -4.95 10.17 17.92
CA GLN A 119 -5.09 11.60 17.67
C GLN A 119 -6.19 11.88 16.64
N ALA A 120 -6.23 11.12 15.55
CA ALA A 120 -7.27 11.22 14.53
C ALA A 120 -8.65 10.96 15.14
N GLU A 121 -8.80 9.89 15.94
CA GLU A 121 -10.05 9.58 16.62
C GLU A 121 -10.47 10.70 17.59
N LYS A 122 -9.54 11.24 18.38
CA LYS A 122 -9.84 12.36 19.30
C LYS A 122 -10.42 13.58 18.58
N PHE A 123 -9.95 13.89 17.38
CA PHE A 123 -10.40 15.04 16.60
C PHE A 123 -11.43 14.68 15.52
N GLN A 124 -11.85 13.41 15.46
CA GLN A 124 -12.79 12.88 14.47
C GLN A 124 -12.33 13.11 13.02
N PHE A 125 -11.01 13.01 12.79
CA PHE A 125 -10.44 13.06 11.45
C PHE A 125 -10.47 11.66 10.82
N PRO A 126 -10.95 11.50 9.58
CA PRO A 126 -10.74 10.27 8.83
C PRO A 126 -9.25 10.00 8.66
N VAL A 127 -8.88 8.73 8.49
CA VAL A 127 -7.50 8.30 8.30
C VAL A 127 -7.31 7.78 6.89
N VAL A 128 -6.20 8.19 6.27
CA VAL A 128 -5.69 7.59 5.04
C VAL A 128 -4.37 6.90 5.35
N ALA A 129 -4.33 5.58 5.20
CA ALA A 129 -3.15 4.76 5.40
C ALA A 129 -2.49 4.39 4.06
N LEU A 130 -1.22 4.74 3.85
CA LEU A 130 -0.47 4.37 2.65
C LEU A 130 0.55 3.28 2.98
N VAL A 131 0.35 2.09 2.42
CA VAL A 131 1.16 0.90 2.69
C VAL A 131 2.19 0.69 1.58
N ASP A 132 3.46 0.64 1.97
CA ASP A 132 4.59 0.33 1.10
C ASP A 132 5.81 -0.13 1.92
N THR A 133 5.79 -1.38 2.34
CA THR A 133 6.87 -2.01 3.10
C THR A 133 7.14 -3.44 2.65
N PRO A 134 8.42 -3.86 2.55
CA PRO A 134 8.74 -5.27 2.35
C PRO A 134 8.34 -6.15 3.53
N ALA A 135 8.50 -5.64 4.76
CA ALA A 135 8.17 -6.27 6.04
C ALA A 135 8.46 -5.29 7.21
N ALA A 136 8.10 -5.66 8.44
CA ALA A 136 8.67 -5.02 9.63
C ALA A 136 10.18 -5.29 9.73
N PHE A 137 10.94 -4.40 10.38
CA PHE A 137 12.40 -4.52 10.46
C PHE A 137 12.82 -5.75 11.30
N PRO A 138 13.52 -6.75 10.73
CA PRO A 138 13.86 -7.99 11.43
C PRO A 138 15.19 -7.88 12.18
N GLY A 139 15.27 -6.99 13.16
CA GLY A 139 16.49 -6.71 13.92
C GLY A 139 16.39 -7.08 15.40
N ALA A 140 17.52 -7.44 16.02
CA ALA A 140 17.59 -7.77 17.45
C ALA A 140 17.03 -6.64 18.34
N GLY A 141 17.38 -5.38 18.04
CA GLY A 141 16.82 -4.24 18.77
C GLY A 141 15.31 -4.06 18.57
N ALA A 142 14.76 -4.44 17.40
CA ALA A 142 13.31 -4.41 17.17
C ALA A 142 12.59 -5.47 18.01
N GLU A 143 13.19 -6.65 18.16
CA GLU A 143 12.69 -7.71 19.05
C GLU A 143 12.75 -7.29 20.51
N GLU A 144 13.89 -6.79 21.00
CA GLU A 144 14.08 -6.30 22.38
C GLU A 144 13.08 -5.19 22.73
N ARG A 145 12.70 -4.36 21.75
CA ARG A 145 11.71 -3.30 21.91
C ARG A 145 10.28 -3.74 21.61
N GLY A 146 10.03 -5.01 21.31
CA GLY A 146 8.70 -5.59 21.20
C GLY A 146 7.96 -5.27 19.89
N ILE A 147 8.56 -5.56 18.74
CA ILE A 147 7.93 -5.36 17.41
C ILE A 147 6.59 -6.07 17.26
N ALA A 148 6.50 -7.32 17.70
CA ALA A 148 5.27 -8.10 17.63
C ALA A 148 4.14 -7.46 18.46
N TRP A 149 4.48 -6.94 19.64
CA TRP A 149 3.52 -6.28 20.52
C TRP A 149 3.08 -4.94 19.96
N ALA A 150 4.01 -4.15 19.41
CA ALA A 150 3.69 -2.86 18.78
C ALA A 150 2.74 -3.04 17.57
N ILE A 151 2.95 -4.07 16.74
CA ILE A 151 2.05 -4.40 15.63
C ILE A 151 0.69 -4.84 16.19
N ALA A 152 0.65 -5.76 17.15
CA ALA A 152 -0.60 -6.26 17.73
C ALA A 152 -1.46 -5.13 18.33
N ASP A 153 -0.85 -4.19 19.06
CA ASP A 153 -1.55 -3.02 19.60
C ASP A 153 -2.15 -2.14 18.51
N ASN A 154 -1.47 -2.00 17.36
CA ASN A 154 -2.03 -1.26 16.23
C ASN A 154 -3.23 -2.00 15.62
N LEU A 155 -3.15 -3.33 15.45
CA LEU A 155 -4.28 -4.11 14.92
C LEU A 155 -5.54 -3.89 15.76
N VAL A 156 -5.40 -3.92 17.08
CA VAL A 156 -6.51 -3.67 18.02
C VAL A 156 -7.01 -2.22 17.89
N ALA A 157 -6.10 -1.24 17.86
CA ALA A 157 -6.47 0.17 17.83
C ALA A 157 -7.16 0.58 16.52
N PHE A 158 -6.64 0.15 15.37
CA PHE A 158 -7.27 0.41 14.07
C PHE A 158 -8.62 -0.30 13.96
N ALA A 159 -8.75 -1.55 14.43
CA ALA A 159 -10.02 -2.27 14.39
C ALA A 159 -11.10 -1.68 15.31
N GLN A 160 -10.72 -0.98 16.38
CA GLN A 160 -11.65 -0.38 17.34
C GLN A 160 -11.94 1.11 17.07
N ALA A 161 -11.21 1.72 16.14
CA ALA A 161 -11.33 3.14 15.84
C ALA A 161 -12.74 3.49 15.35
N ARG A 162 -13.30 4.59 15.88
CA ARG A 162 -14.65 5.07 15.53
C ARG A 162 -14.64 6.17 14.48
N ILE A 163 -13.67 6.12 13.57
CA ILE A 163 -13.48 7.06 12.47
C ILE A 163 -13.29 6.27 11.18
N PRO A 164 -13.64 6.83 10.01
CA PRO A 164 -13.39 6.15 8.74
C PRO A 164 -11.89 5.99 8.48
N ILE A 165 -11.47 4.78 8.10
CA ILE A 165 -10.10 4.47 7.72
C ILE A 165 -10.08 3.89 6.31
N VAL A 166 -9.31 4.51 5.43
CA VAL A 166 -9.05 4.03 4.07
C VAL A 166 -7.59 3.64 3.95
N THR A 167 -7.31 2.40 3.56
CA THR A 167 -5.96 1.88 3.34
C THR A 167 -5.71 1.74 1.84
N LEU A 168 -4.62 2.30 1.33
CA LEU A 168 -4.15 2.10 -0.03
C LEU A 168 -2.76 1.45 -0.04
N VAL A 169 -2.64 0.26 -0.63
CA VAL A 169 -1.34 -0.37 -0.88
C VAL A 169 -0.76 0.23 -2.16
N VAL A 170 0.23 1.10 -2.01
CA VAL A 170 0.86 1.81 -3.12
C VAL A 170 2.03 1.06 -3.72
N GLY A 171 2.66 0.15 -2.98
CA GLY A 171 3.81 -0.65 -3.45
C GLY A 171 3.78 -2.07 -2.91
N GLU A 172 4.54 -2.34 -1.86
CA GLU A 172 4.57 -3.65 -1.20
C GLU A 172 3.74 -3.69 0.09
N GLY A 173 2.86 -4.67 0.20
CA GLY A 173 2.12 -5.04 1.40
C GLY A 173 2.79 -6.22 2.10
N GLY A 174 3.91 -5.96 2.77
CA GLY A 174 4.71 -6.98 3.44
C GLY A 174 4.20 -7.44 4.81
N SER A 175 3.52 -8.58 4.86
CA SER A 175 3.21 -9.34 6.09
C SER A 175 2.56 -8.50 7.21
N GLY A 176 2.85 -8.83 8.46
CA GLY A 176 2.43 -8.08 9.64
C GLY A 176 2.93 -6.64 9.68
N GLY A 177 4.00 -6.31 8.95
CA GLY A 177 4.50 -4.95 8.87
C GLY A 177 3.55 -4.03 8.09
N ALA A 178 3.04 -4.48 6.96
CA ALA A 178 1.98 -3.81 6.23
C ALA A 178 0.66 -3.79 7.03
N LEU A 179 0.28 -4.95 7.60
CA LEU A 179 -0.96 -5.08 8.35
C LEU A 179 -0.99 -4.17 9.60
N GLY A 180 0.17 -3.87 10.19
CA GLY A 180 0.30 -2.99 11.35
C GLY A 180 -0.21 -1.56 11.14
N ILE A 181 -0.44 -1.11 9.91
CA ILE A 181 -1.18 0.14 9.61
C ILE A 181 -2.29 -0.06 8.57
N GLY A 182 -2.50 -1.29 8.09
CA GLY A 182 -3.32 -1.60 6.93
C GLY A 182 -4.77 -1.96 7.24
N VAL A 183 -5.14 -2.10 8.52
CA VAL A 183 -6.51 -2.40 8.94
C VAL A 183 -7.39 -1.16 8.73
N GLY A 184 -8.43 -1.25 7.90
CA GLY A 184 -9.33 -0.13 7.64
C GLY A 184 -10.72 -0.58 7.18
N ASP A 185 -11.63 0.37 7.01
CA ASP A 185 -12.99 0.14 6.49
C ASP A 185 -12.99 -0.17 4.99
N ARG A 186 -12.01 0.37 4.26
CA ARG A 186 -11.79 0.11 2.84
C ARG A 186 -10.32 -0.19 2.57
N LEU A 187 -10.05 -1.29 1.88
CA LEU A 187 -8.72 -1.65 1.40
C LEU A 187 -8.67 -1.53 -0.12
N LEU A 188 -7.82 -0.63 -0.58
CA LEU A 188 -7.51 -0.38 -1.98
C LEU A 188 -6.10 -0.86 -2.29
N MET A 189 -5.89 -1.27 -3.53
CA MET A 189 -4.56 -1.62 -4.03
C MET A 189 -4.35 -0.94 -5.38
N MET A 190 -3.19 -0.31 -5.58
CA MET A 190 -2.74 0.06 -6.92
C MET A 190 -2.60 -1.22 -7.78
N GLU A 191 -2.91 -1.12 -9.07
CA GLU A 191 -3.01 -2.26 -10.00
C GLU A 191 -1.83 -3.25 -9.92
N HIS A 192 -0.61 -2.73 -9.81
CA HIS A 192 0.63 -3.50 -9.76
C HIS A 192 1.24 -3.56 -8.37
N SER A 193 0.51 -3.17 -7.31
CA SER A 193 0.94 -3.41 -5.94
C SER A 193 0.70 -4.86 -5.53
N ILE A 194 1.40 -5.29 -4.49
CA ILE A 194 1.32 -6.66 -3.98
C ILE A 194 0.99 -6.67 -2.49
N TYR A 195 0.30 -7.69 -2.01
CA TYR A 195 0.06 -7.89 -0.57
C TYR A 195 0.21 -9.36 -0.24
N SER A 196 1.08 -9.71 0.71
CA SER A 196 1.32 -11.11 1.06
C SER A 196 1.70 -11.32 2.51
N VAL A 197 1.43 -12.52 3.04
CA VAL A 197 1.84 -12.95 4.38
C VAL A 197 3.35 -13.08 4.52
N ALA A 198 4.08 -13.30 3.42
CA ALA A 198 5.53 -13.40 3.40
C ALA A 198 6.09 -13.03 2.02
N PRO A 199 7.34 -12.53 1.93
CA PRO A 199 8.00 -12.36 0.65
C PRO A 199 8.08 -13.69 -0.14
N PRO A 200 7.89 -13.67 -1.47
CA PRO A 200 7.99 -14.89 -2.29
C PRO A 200 9.31 -15.63 -2.12
N GLU A 201 10.41 -14.90 -1.93
CA GLU A 201 11.74 -15.46 -1.68
C GLU A 201 11.80 -16.27 -0.37
N THR A 202 11.20 -15.74 0.69
CA THR A 202 11.13 -16.40 2.00
C THR A 202 10.23 -17.63 1.93
N CYS A 203 9.11 -17.53 1.21
CA CYS A 203 8.23 -18.67 0.97
C CYS A 203 8.95 -19.80 0.19
N ALA A 204 9.70 -19.43 -0.85
CA ALA A 204 10.48 -20.36 -1.67
C ALA A 204 11.57 -21.08 -0.85
N SER A 205 12.32 -20.34 -0.03
CA SER A 205 13.38 -20.89 0.81
C SER A 205 12.87 -21.83 1.91
N ILE A 206 11.64 -21.64 2.39
CA ILE A 206 11.04 -22.50 3.43
C ILE A 206 10.39 -23.74 2.81
N LEU A 207 9.45 -23.56 1.87
CA LEU A 207 8.62 -24.65 1.36
C LEU A 207 9.38 -25.54 0.38
N TRP A 208 10.25 -24.95 -0.43
CA TRP A 208 11.01 -25.69 -1.44
C TRP A 208 12.51 -25.82 -1.11
N ARG A 209 13.00 -25.15 -0.06
CA ARG A 209 14.44 -25.09 0.28
C ARG A 209 15.28 -24.54 -0.88
N ASP A 210 14.67 -23.72 -1.72
CA ASP A 210 15.29 -23.18 -2.94
C ASP A 210 14.69 -21.81 -3.27
N ILE A 211 15.50 -20.75 -3.07
CA ILE A 211 15.10 -19.37 -3.36
C ILE A 211 14.87 -19.10 -4.85
N SER A 212 15.45 -19.92 -5.75
CA SER A 212 15.27 -19.75 -7.19
C SER A 212 13.82 -20.00 -7.61
N ARG A 213 13.04 -20.73 -6.80
CA ARG A 213 11.61 -20.98 -7.00
C ARG A 213 10.70 -19.82 -6.55
N LYS A 214 11.25 -18.62 -6.32
CA LYS A 214 10.48 -17.40 -5.97
C LYS A 214 9.35 -17.07 -6.94
N VAL A 215 9.50 -17.37 -8.23
CA VAL A 215 8.49 -17.13 -9.26
C VAL A 215 7.26 -18.03 -9.05
N GLU A 216 7.50 -19.31 -8.76
CA GLU A 216 6.44 -20.26 -8.42
C GLU A 216 5.81 -19.95 -7.06
N ALA A 217 6.62 -19.55 -6.07
CA ALA A 217 6.12 -19.13 -4.77
C ALA A 217 5.20 -17.90 -4.88
N ALA A 218 5.56 -16.91 -5.72
CA ALA A 218 4.73 -15.73 -5.95
C ALA A 218 3.37 -16.10 -6.53
N GLU A 219 3.33 -17.02 -7.51
CA GLU A 219 2.08 -17.53 -8.09
C GLU A 219 1.22 -18.27 -7.07
N ALA A 220 1.84 -19.11 -6.23
CA ALA A 220 1.17 -19.88 -5.21
C ALA A 220 0.56 -18.99 -4.11
N LEU A 221 1.23 -17.87 -3.78
CA LEU A 221 0.80 -16.93 -2.75
C LEU A 221 -0.41 -16.08 -3.15
N LYS A 222 -0.76 -15.98 -4.45
CA LYS A 222 -1.90 -15.19 -4.95
C LYS A 222 -1.87 -13.74 -4.43
N LEU A 223 -0.71 -13.11 -4.55
CA LEU A 223 -0.37 -11.83 -3.90
C LEU A 223 -0.72 -10.56 -4.70
N THR A 224 -1.21 -10.70 -5.93
CA THR A 224 -1.48 -9.53 -6.80
C THR A 224 -2.79 -8.85 -6.43
N ALA A 225 -2.94 -7.55 -6.74
CA ALA A 225 -4.20 -6.83 -6.54
C ALA A 225 -5.41 -7.56 -7.19
N ALA A 226 -5.23 -8.11 -8.40
CA ALA A 226 -6.27 -8.86 -9.11
C ALA A 226 -6.58 -10.23 -8.48
N ASP A 227 -5.61 -10.91 -7.87
CA ASP A 227 -5.86 -12.12 -7.09
C ASP A 227 -6.68 -11.80 -5.83
N LEU A 228 -6.24 -10.80 -5.08
CA LEU A 228 -6.83 -10.44 -3.78
C LEU A 228 -8.23 -9.83 -3.92
N GLN A 229 -8.49 -9.09 -5.00
CA GLN A 229 -9.84 -8.64 -5.32
C GLN A 229 -10.77 -9.83 -5.64
N ARG A 230 -10.30 -10.85 -6.40
CA ARG A 230 -11.09 -12.07 -6.66
C ARG A 230 -11.36 -12.88 -5.39
N LEU A 231 -10.47 -12.81 -4.40
CA LEU A 231 -10.65 -13.44 -3.10
C LEU A 231 -11.57 -12.62 -2.16
N GLY A 232 -12.01 -11.43 -2.57
CA GLY A 232 -12.84 -10.54 -1.75
C GLY A 232 -12.09 -9.91 -0.57
N LEU A 233 -10.75 -9.86 -0.64
CA LEU A 233 -9.92 -9.25 0.39
C LEU A 233 -9.66 -7.76 0.12
N VAL A 234 -9.76 -7.33 -1.14
CA VAL A 234 -9.55 -5.95 -1.60
C VAL A 234 -10.86 -5.43 -2.16
N ASP A 235 -11.27 -4.24 -1.72
CA ASP A 235 -12.51 -3.62 -2.16
C ASP A 235 -12.38 -3.04 -3.57
N GLU A 236 -11.23 -2.44 -3.86
CA GLU A 236 -11.00 -1.74 -5.12
C GLU A 236 -9.55 -1.83 -5.60
N VAL A 237 -9.40 -2.05 -6.91
CA VAL A 237 -8.10 -2.01 -7.59
C VAL A 237 -8.02 -0.71 -8.37
N VAL A 238 -7.08 0.15 -7.98
CA VAL A 238 -6.85 1.46 -8.58
C VAL A 238 -5.97 1.30 -9.81
N PRO A 239 -6.44 1.68 -11.02
CA PRO A 239 -5.68 1.47 -12.25
C PRO A 239 -4.40 2.30 -12.26
N GLU A 240 -3.33 1.74 -12.85
CA GLU A 240 -2.07 2.44 -13.04
C GLU A 240 -1.93 2.96 -14.49
N PRO A 241 -1.05 3.95 -14.74
CA PRO A 241 -0.63 4.31 -16.08
C PRO A 241 -0.09 3.11 -16.85
N ALA A 242 -0.12 3.17 -18.18
CA ALA A 242 0.39 2.08 -19.01
C ALA A 242 1.85 1.74 -18.65
N GLY A 243 2.08 0.49 -18.23
CA GLY A 243 3.39 0.01 -17.80
C GLY A 243 3.75 0.28 -16.33
N GLY A 244 2.87 0.95 -15.57
CA GLY A 244 2.94 1.14 -14.12
C GLY A 244 3.09 2.59 -13.67
N ALA A 245 2.85 2.81 -12.37
CA ALA A 245 2.83 4.11 -11.71
C ALA A 245 4.13 4.89 -11.83
N GLN A 246 5.27 4.20 -12.02
CA GLN A 246 6.56 4.84 -12.25
C GLN A 246 6.62 5.68 -13.54
N ASN A 247 5.74 5.41 -14.52
CA ASN A 247 5.77 6.06 -15.82
C ASN A 247 5.07 7.43 -15.81
N ASP A 248 4.09 7.63 -14.92
CA ASP A 248 3.40 8.92 -14.77
C ASP A 248 2.81 9.05 -13.35
N TYR A 249 3.48 9.86 -12.52
CA TYR A 249 3.08 10.03 -11.13
C TYR A 249 1.80 10.83 -10.99
N GLY A 250 1.57 11.77 -11.91
CA GLY A 250 0.37 12.60 -11.91
C GLY A 250 -0.86 11.75 -12.18
N LEU A 251 -0.83 10.93 -13.24
CA LEU A 251 -1.93 10.02 -13.55
C LEU A 251 -2.16 8.96 -12.45
N ALA A 252 -1.10 8.43 -11.85
CA ALA A 252 -1.23 7.49 -10.74
C ALA A 252 -1.85 8.16 -9.50
N ALA A 253 -1.43 9.39 -9.19
CA ALA A 253 -1.97 10.15 -8.07
C ALA A 253 -3.43 10.59 -8.31
N ASP A 254 -3.79 11.00 -9.53
CA ASP A 254 -5.16 11.34 -9.91
C ASP A 254 -6.09 10.13 -9.76
N ALA A 255 -5.64 8.95 -10.19
CA ALA A 255 -6.39 7.71 -10.02
C ALA A 255 -6.56 7.35 -8.54
N ALA A 256 -5.50 7.45 -7.75
CA ALA A 256 -5.53 7.17 -6.31
C ALA A 256 -6.34 8.18 -5.50
N GLY A 257 -6.32 9.47 -5.87
CA GLY A 257 -7.09 10.52 -5.20
C GLY A 257 -8.58 10.51 -5.58
N GLY A 258 -8.92 9.95 -6.74
CA GLY A 258 -10.30 9.83 -7.21
C GLY A 258 -11.06 8.59 -6.72
N ALA A 259 -10.34 7.58 -6.21
CA ALA A 259 -10.90 6.34 -5.64
C ALA A 259 -11.29 6.51 -4.17
#